data_AF-A0A1H7ZFJ7-F1
#
_entry.id   AF-A0A1H7ZFJ7-F1
#
_cell.length_a   1.000
_cell.length_b   1.000
_cell.length_c   1.000
_cell.angle_alpha   90.00
_cell.angle_beta   90.00
_cell.angle_gamma   90.00
#
_symmetry.space_group_name_H-M   'P 1'
#
loop_
_entity.id
_entity.type
_entity.pdbx_description
1 polymer ?
#
loop_
_entity_poly.entity_id
_entity_poly.type
_entity_poly.pdbx_seq_one_letter_code
_entity_poly.pdbx_strand_id
1 'polypeptide(L)'
;MESAKTVPVLFRRQILKNRGADSFFMTRAEIEQHILAVFRRNFEIENPRLDDNLREEHNFDSIDAIELLLEIEKMLGSELTQEEKKRAMDIRTISQICDYIEWLISVREAVPEP
;
A
#
# COMPACT_ATOMS: atom_id res chain seq x y z
N MET A 1 -28.27 29.31 -9.89
CA MET A 1 -26.98 29.05 -10.57
C MET A 1 -26.08 28.37 -9.59
N GLU A 2 -25.79 27.10 -9.85
CA GLU A 2 -25.31 26.11 -8.91
C GLU A 2 -23.86 26.29 -8.46
N SER A 3 -23.64 25.86 -7.23
CA SER A 3 -22.42 25.76 -6.43
C SER A 3 -21.15 25.38 -7.18
N ALA A 4 -20.14 26.24 -7.07
CA ALA A 4 -18.75 25.77 -7.00
C ALA A 4 -18.57 24.98 -5.70
N LYS A 5 -18.52 23.65 -5.79
CA LYS A 5 -18.22 22.78 -4.65
C LYS A 5 -16.75 22.93 -4.30
N THR A 6 -16.47 23.77 -3.32
CA THR A 6 -15.21 23.87 -2.58
C THR A 6 -14.80 22.48 -2.10
N VAL A 7 -13.65 22.00 -2.55
CA VAL A 7 -13.02 20.79 -2.00
C VAL A 7 -12.63 21.11 -0.55
N PRO A 8 -13.14 20.41 0.48
CA PRO A 8 -12.83 20.76 1.86
C PRO A 8 -11.34 20.50 2.15
N VAL A 9 -10.63 21.55 2.58
CA VAL A 9 -9.21 21.58 3.00
C VAL A 9 -8.96 20.72 4.27
N LEU A 10 -9.95 19.95 4.72
CA LEU A 10 -9.91 19.12 5.93
C LEU A 10 -9.29 17.74 5.71
N PHE A 11 -9.06 17.30 4.47
CA PHE A 11 -8.47 15.98 4.22
C PHE A 11 -6.95 15.91 4.49
N ARG A 12 -6.30 17.06 4.74
CA ARG A 12 -4.83 17.15 4.85
C ARG A 12 -4.28 17.19 6.27
N ARG A 13 -5.12 17.00 7.30
CA ARG A 13 -4.71 17.22 8.71
C ARG A 13 -4.81 16.02 9.65
N GLN A 14 -5.21 14.84 9.17
CA GLN A 14 -5.43 13.68 10.04
C GLN A 14 -4.28 12.67 10.09
N ILE A 15 -3.25 12.76 9.25
CA ILE A 15 -2.17 11.73 9.17
C ILE A 15 -0.86 12.18 9.84
N LEU A 16 -0.91 13.02 10.88
CA LEU A 16 0.30 13.40 11.66
C LEU A 16 0.08 13.51 13.17
N LYS A 17 -0.95 12.85 13.72
CA LYS A 17 -1.16 12.76 15.19
C LYS A 17 -1.64 11.36 15.60
N ASN A 18 -0.76 10.37 15.49
CA ASN A 18 -0.69 9.24 16.43
C ASN A 18 0.55 8.39 16.11
N ARG A 19 1.71 8.81 16.63
CA ARG A 19 2.87 7.92 16.79
C ARG A 19 2.86 7.43 18.23
N GLY A 20 2.24 6.27 18.43
CA GLY A 20 2.13 5.59 19.72
C GLY A 20 0.97 4.60 19.69
N ALA A 21 1.30 3.32 19.52
CA ALA A 21 0.42 2.14 19.66
C ALA A 21 -0.60 1.78 18.54
N ASP A 22 -0.95 2.65 17.58
CA ASP A 22 -1.95 2.31 16.54
C ASP A 22 -1.35 1.81 15.20
N SER A 23 -0.04 1.57 15.13
CA SER A 23 0.71 1.47 13.85
C SER A 23 0.59 0.14 13.07
N PHE A 24 -0.09 -0.88 13.61
CA PHE A 24 -0.10 -2.21 12.96
C PHE A 24 -1.49 -2.73 12.58
N PHE A 25 -2.57 -2.23 13.16
CA PHE A 25 -3.92 -2.69 12.81
C PHE A 25 -4.47 -1.94 11.58
N MET A 26 -3.96 -2.26 10.39
CA MET A 26 -4.59 -1.84 9.14
C MET A 26 -5.59 -2.89 8.67
N THR A 27 -6.82 -2.47 8.40
CA THR A 27 -7.82 -3.34 7.77
C THR A 27 -7.51 -3.52 6.28
N ARG A 28 -8.00 -4.61 5.67
CA ARG A 28 -7.88 -4.84 4.23
C ARG A 28 -8.32 -3.65 3.38
N ALA A 29 -9.42 -3.02 3.77
CA ALA A 29 -9.96 -1.85 3.08
C ALA A 29 -8.99 -0.66 3.12
N GLU A 30 -8.32 -0.43 4.26
CA GLU A 30 -7.32 0.64 4.37
C GLU A 30 -6.07 0.34 3.55
N ILE A 31 -5.63 -0.93 3.53
CA ILE A 31 -4.52 -1.38 2.68
C ILE A 31 -4.86 -1.15 1.21
N GLU A 32 -6.03 -1.60 0.75
CA GLU A 32 -6.48 -1.44 -0.62
C GLU A 32 -6.54 0.03 -1.03
N GLN A 33 -7.15 0.88 -0.21
CA GLN A 33 -7.22 2.32 -0.48
C GLN A 33 -5.84 2.96 -0.55
N HIS A 34 -4.90 2.55 0.31
CA HIS A 34 -3.53 3.04 0.28
C HIS A 34 -2.81 2.61 -1.00
N ILE A 35 -2.92 1.33 -1.36
CA ILE A 35 -2.27 0.78 -2.56
C ILE A 35 -2.85 1.40 -3.83
N LEU A 36 -4.18 1.56 -3.94
CA LEU A 36 -4.78 2.27 -5.07
C LEU A 36 -4.31 3.72 -5.18
N ALA A 37 -4.12 4.40 -4.05
CA ALA A 37 -3.57 5.76 -4.04
C ALA A 37 -2.10 5.80 -4.49
N VAL A 38 -1.28 4.83 -4.06
CA VAL A 38 0.12 4.68 -4.53
C VAL A 38 0.15 4.42 -6.02
N PHE A 39 -0.65 3.48 -6.51
CA PHE A 39 -0.72 3.13 -7.93
C PHE A 39 -1.10 4.32 -8.81
N ARG A 40 -2.08 5.10 -8.36
CA ARG A 40 -2.45 6.33 -9.04
C ARG A 40 -1.35 7.39 -9.03
N ARG A 41 -0.65 7.57 -7.90
CA ARG A 41 0.32 8.66 -7.71
C ARG A 41 1.67 8.37 -8.36
N ASN A 42 2.15 7.13 -8.26
CA ASN A 42 3.51 6.77 -8.61
C ASN A 42 3.59 5.99 -9.94
N PHE A 43 2.56 5.23 -10.30
CA PHE A 43 2.60 4.33 -11.46
C PHE A 43 1.65 4.75 -12.59
N GLU A 44 0.90 5.84 -12.42
CA GLU A 44 -0.11 6.34 -13.38
C GLU A 44 -1.20 5.30 -13.73
N ILE A 45 -1.42 4.31 -12.85
CA ILE A 45 -2.43 3.28 -13.00
C ILE A 45 -3.74 3.76 -12.35
N GLU A 46 -4.73 4.08 -13.16
CA GLU A 46 -6.04 4.57 -12.69
C GLU A 46 -7.11 3.47 -12.67
N ASN A 47 -7.76 3.28 -11.51
CA ASN A 47 -8.86 2.33 -11.30
C ASN A 47 -8.61 0.89 -11.83
N PRO A 48 -7.46 0.26 -11.51
CA PRO A 48 -7.21 -1.15 -11.86
C PRO A 48 -8.21 -2.06 -11.14
N ARG A 49 -8.55 -3.21 -11.74
CA ARG A 49 -9.28 -4.24 -10.99
C ARG A 49 -8.31 -4.99 -10.09
N LEU A 50 -8.84 -5.55 -9.00
CA LEU A 50 -7.99 -6.18 -7.97
C LEU A 50 -7.28 -7.44 -8.45
N ASP A 51 -7.85 -8.10 -9.46
CA ASP A 51 -7.41 -9.35 -10.07
C ASP A 51 -6.71 -9.16 -11.43
N ASP A 52 -6.57 -7.93 -11.92
CA ASP A 52 -5.83 -7.67 -13.15
C ASP A 52 -4.37 -8.07 -12.99
N ASN A 53 -3.80 -8.67 -14.03
CA ASN A 53 -2.37 -8.94 -14.07
C ASN A 53 -1.63 -7.64 -14.36
N LEU A 54 -1.07 -7.03 -13.32
CA LEU A 54 -0.41 -5.72 -13.36
C LEU A 54 0.67 -5.63 -14.44
N ARG A 55 1.40 -6.72 -14.68
CA ARG A 55 2.46 -6.73 -15.69
C ARG A 55 1.92 -6.73 -17.11
N GLU A 56 0.85 -7.50 -17.34
CA GLU A 56 0.29 -7.71 -18.68
C GLU A 56 -0.68 -6.60 -19.07
N GLU A 57 -1.46 -6.10 -18.11
CA GLU A 57 -2.55 -5.16 -18.34
C GLU A 57 -2.14 -3.71 -18.07
N HIS A 58 -1.21 -3.49 -17.14
CA HIS A 58 -0.86 -2.16 -16.65
C HIS A 58 0.62 -1.79 -16.86
N ASN A 59 1.37 -2.58 -17.64
CA ASN A 59 2.82 -2.42 -17.89
C ASN A 59 3.67 -2.31 -16.61
N PHE A 60 3.18 -2.83 -15.49
CA PHE A 60 3.89 -2.79 -14.22
C PHE A 60 5.14 -3.68 -14.29
N ASP A 61 6.30 -3.04 -14.31
CA ASP A 61 7.56 -3.71 -14.60
C ASP A 61 8.39 -4.03 -13.33
N SER A 62 9.62 -4.49 -13.51
CA SER A 62 10.51 -4.81 -12.39
C SER A 62 10.99 -3.59 -11.60
N ILE A 63 11.05 -2.42 -12.22
CA ILE A 63 11.43 -1.16 -11.56
C ILE A 63 10.24 -0.70 -10.70
N ASP A 64 9.03 -0.74 -11.25
CA ASP A 64 7.81 -0.39 -10.51
C ASP A 64 7.62 -1.29 -9.29
N ALA A 65 7.90 -2.59 -9.43
CA ALA A 65 7.86 -3.54 -8.32
C ALA A 65 8.82 -3.16 -7.19
N ILE A 66 10.04 -2.71 -7.51
CA ILE A 66 11.01 -2.26 -6.49
C ILE A 66 10.51 -0.99 -5.80
N GLU A 67 9.96 -0.03 -6.54
CA GLU A 67 9.42 1.20 -5.97
C GLU A 67 8.21 0.91 -5.05
N LEU A 68 7.34 -0.02 -5.45
CA LEU A 68 6.21 -0.46 -4.62
C LEU A 68 6.70 -1.02 -3.28
N LEU A 69 7.78 -1.81 -3.26
CA LEU A 69 8.36 -2.32 -2.03
C LEU A 69 8.84 -1.19 -1.10
N LEU A 70 9.41 -0.11 -1.66
CA LEU A 70 9.81 1.06 -0.88
C LEU A 70 8.60 1.82 -0.29
N GLU A 71 7.50 1.94 -1.03
CA GLU A 71 6.26 2.53 -0.48
C GLU A 71 5.65 1.64 0.61
N ILE A 72 5.71 0.31 0.45
CA ILE A 72 5.28 -0.65 1.48
C ILE A 72 6.15 -0.50 2.74
N GLU A 73 7.48 -0.43 2.63
CA GLU A 73 8.38 -0.17 3.78
C GLU A 73 8.02 1.13 4.51
N LYS A 74 7.74 2.22 3.77
CA LYS A 74 7.31 3.51 4.34
C LYS A 74 5.98 3.43 5.05
N MET A 75 4.98 2.78 4.44
CA MET A 75 3.66 2.57 5.02
C MET A 75 3.76 1.81 6.35
N LEU A 76 4.65 0.82 6.38
CA LEU A 76 4.86 -0.08 7.49
C LEU A 76 5.79 0.45 8.59
N GLY A 77 6.59 1.48 8.28
CA GLY A 77 7.55 2.06 9.21
C GLY A 77 8.77 1.19 9.49
N SER A 78 9.01 0.13 8.72
CA SER A 78 10.15 -0.77 8.88
C SER A 78 10.63 -1.30 7.53
N GLU A 79 11.92 -1.61 7.44
CA GLU A 79 12.50 -2.24 6.25
C GLU A 79 11.98 -3.68 6.08
N LEU A 80 11.91 -4.14 4.83
CA LEU A 80 11.64 -5.53 4.50
C LEU A 80 12.96 -6.31 4.50
N THR A 81 12.95 -7.45 5.16
CA THR A 81 14.00 -8.46 5.13
C THR A 81 14.17 -9.06 3.73
N GLN A 82 15.30 -9.74 3.51
CA GLN A 82 15.55 -10.43 2.23
C GLN A 82 14.53 -11.53 1.93
N GLU A 83 14.01 -12.19 2.97
CA GLU A 83 13.02 -13.27 2.84
C GLU A 83 11.64 -12.72 2.47
N GLU A 84 11.24 -11.59 3.07
CA GLU A 84 10.04 -10.85 2.70
C GLU A 84 10.11 -10.36 1.26
N LYS A 85 11.23 -9.73 0.86
CA LYS A 85 11.46 -9.27 -0.53
C LYS A 85 11.35 -10.41 -1.55
N LYS A 86 11.86 -11.61 -1.23
CA LYS A 86 11.72 -12.79 -2.10
C LYS A 86 10.27 -13.21 -2.29
N ARG A 87 9.43 -13.15 -1.25
CA ARG A 87 8.01 -13.51 -1.35
C ARG A 87 7.23 -12.56 -2.26
N ALA A 88 7.67 -11.32 -2.38
CA ALA A 88 7.03 -10.35 -3.26
C ALA A 88 7.30 -10.60 -4.77
N MET A 89 8.29 -11.42 -5.14
CA MET A 89 8.71 -11.60 -6.54
C MET A 89 7.62 -12.21 -7.45
N ASP A 90 6.71 -13.01 -6.87
CA ASP A 90 5.67 -13.73 -7.61
C ASP A 90 4.32 -12.99 -7.64
N ILE A 91 4.24 -11.81 -7.03
CA ILE A 91 3.01 -11.00 -6.97
C ILE A 91 2.71 -10.40 -8.34
N ARG A 92 1.45 -10.52 -8.78
CA ARG A 92 0.94 -10.07 -10.09
C ARG A 92 -0.30 -9.20 -10.00
N THR A 93 -1.05 -9.25 -8.90
CA THR A 93 -2.33 -8.54 -8.78
C THR A 93 -2.39 -7.69 -7.50
N ILE A 94 -3.28 -6.71 -7.47
CA ILE A 94 -3.48 -5.86 -6.28
C ILE A 94 -4.00 -6.68 -5.10
N SER A 95 -4.86 -7.67 -5.35
CA SER A 95 -5.31 -8.58 -4.29
C SER A 95 -4.13 -9.28 -3.62
N GLN A 96 -3.16 -9.77 -4.41
CA GLN A 96 -1.97 -10.42 -3.88
C GLN A 96 -1.04 -9.45 -3.13
N ILE A 97 -0.95 -8.19 -3.57
CA ILE A 97 -0.25 -7.13 -2.82
C ILE A 97 -0.91 -6.94 -1.45
N CYS A 98 -2.23 -6.86 -1.40
CA CYS A 98 -2.97 -6.72 -0.14
C CYS A 98 -2.74 -7.93 0.78
N ASP A 99 -2.84 -9.15 0.26
CA ASP A 99 -2.58 -10.39 1.00
C ASP A 99 -1.15 -10.41 1.59
N TYR A 100 -0.18 -9.96 0.81
CA TYR A 100 1.21 -9.87 1.23
C TYR A 100 1.41 -8.85 2.37
N ILE A 101 0.75 -7.69 2.30
CA ILE A 101 0.81 -6.68 3.36
C ILE A 101 0.14 -7.16 4.64
N GLU A 102 -1.02 -7.81 4.54
CA GLU A 102 -1.71 -8.42 5.70
C GLU A 102 -0.81 -9.46 6.39
N TRP A 103 -0.09 -10.26 5.60
CA TRP A 103 0.89 -11.20 6.13
C TRP A 103 2.05 -10.48 6.85
N LEU A 104 2.62 -9.42 6.26
CA LEU A 104 3.71 -8.64 6.89
C LEU A 104 3.29 -8.00 8.21
N ILE A 105 2.08 -7.44 8.26
CA ILE A 105 1.48 -6.90 9.48
C ILE A 105 1.39 -8.00 10.54
N SER A 106 0.83 -9.16 10.18
CA SER A 106 0.67 -10.30 11.07
C SER A 106 2.01 -10.80 11.64
N VAL A 107 3.05 -10.84 10.81
CA VAL A 107 4.42 -11.23 11.24
C VAL A 107 4.95 -10.29 12.31
N ARG A 108 4.71 -8.98 12.15
CA ARG A 108 5.22 -7.97 13.09
C ARG A 108 4.40 -7.90 14.37
N GLU A 109 3.10 -8.16 14.31
CA GLU A 109 2.28 -8.35 15.51
C GLU A 109 2.72 -9.58 16.31
N ALA A 110 3.19 -10.65 15.63
CA ALA A 110 3.66 -11.88 16.26
C ALA A 110 5.06 -11.77 16.90
N VAL A 111 5.86 -10.76 16.53
CA VAL A 111 7.18 -10.50 17.10
C VAL A 111 7.10 -9.28 18.02
N PRO A 112 6.86 -9.45 19.33
CA PRO A 112 6.99 -8.35 20.27
C PRO A 112 8.45 -7.87 20.25
N GLU A 113 8.67 -6.56 20.10
CA GLU A 113 10.02 -6.00 20.19
C GLU A 113 10.69 -6.41 21.51
N PRO A 114 11.96 -6.85 21.51
CA PRO A 114 12.70 -7.20 22.73
C PRO A 114 13.03 -5.99 23.60
#